data_AF-A0A7V1K3K2-F1
#
_entry.id   AF-A0A7V1K3K2-F1
#
_cell.length_a   1.000
_cell.length_b   1.000
_cell.length_c   1.000
_cell.angle_alpha   90.00
_cell.angle_beta   90.00
_cell.angle_gamma   90.00
#
_symmetry.space_group_name_H-M   'P 1'
#
loop_
_entity.id
_entity.type
_entity.pdbx_description
1 polymer ?
#
loop_
_entity_poly.entity_id
_entity_poly.type
_entity_poly.pdbx_seq_one_letter_code
_entity_poly.pdbx_strand_id
1 'polypeptide(L)'
;MSLVYDKKLLEEWYDAVVPELQNDEVLIAILCARRKYSNKISRSEEMLDKCILKGSKEANIRRLVKFLRVEEGDYIDFKTGEPIPLEAMAAYLDLYPKSCLKAVPTWSKTVLQWMNDAIVNPDFELRTFRKIDTKLFSSIAKSNSRKPARIVDIDDQNLDKYYELPKPDWITKTRGGYHLIYFTPTKKKEREVSKELYEKSKDLGLVEIQWHQCLTVIVGTLQGGVEVKGWKL
;
A
#
# COMPACT_ATOMS: atom_id res chain seq x y z
N MET A 1 -1.37 20.23 10.05
CA MET A 1 -2.26 19.94 8.90
C MET A 1 -2.41 18.41 8.80
N SER A 2 -3.33 17.84 8.02
CA SER A 2 -3.56 16.37 8.02
C SER A 2 -3.71 15.89 6.58
N LEU A 3 -3.17 14.71 6.25
CA LEU A 3 -3.43 14.10 4.94
C LEU A 3 -4.89 13.66 4.80
N VAL A 4 -5.59 13.39 5.90
CA VAL A 4 -7.03 13.16 5.91
C VAL A 4 -7.75 14.49 5.74
N TYR A 5 -8.50 14.64 4.65
CA TYR A 5 -9.38 15.80 4.41
C TYR A 5 -10.86 15.46 4.66
N ASP A 6 -11.25 14.19 4.48
CA ASP A 6 -12.62 13.73 4.73
C ASP A 6 -12.61 12.38 5.45
N LYS A 7 -12.86 12.43 6.76
CA LYS A 7 -12.92 11.25 7.63
C LYS A 7 -14.12 10.36 7.34
N LYS A 8 -15.26 10.94 6.95
CA LYS A 8 -16.49 10.17 6.68
C LYS A 8 -16.30 9.35 5.41
N LEU A 9 -15.75 9.98 4.37
CA LEU A 9 -15.42 9.30 3.12
C LEU A 9 -14.37 8.19 3.33
N LEU A 10 -13.39 8.39 4.21
CA LEU A 10 -12.45 7.34 4.62
C LEU A 10 -13.15 6.16 5.29
N GLU A 11 -14.13 6.41 6.17
CA GLU A 11 -14.90 5.36 6.85
C GLU A 11 -15.77 4.58 5.85
N GLU A 12 -16.45 5.26 4.92
CA GLU A 12 -17.26 4.66 3.86
C GLU A 12 -16.41 3.80 2.92
N TRP A 13 -15.24 4.29 2.51
CA TRP A 13 -14.29 3.51 1.72
C TRP A 13 -13.76 2.31 2.48
N TYR A 14 -13.42 2.47 3.76
CA TYR A 14 -12.92 1.35 4.57
C TYR A 14 -13.95 0.22 4.60
N ASP A 15 -15.23 0.55 4.77
CA ASP A 15 -16.32 -0.42 4.73
C ASP A 15 -16.52 -1.09 3.37
N ALA A 16 -16.37 -0.33 2.30
CA ALA A 16 -16.61 -0.84 0.97
C ALA A 16 -15.46 -1.70 0.43
N VAL A 17 -14.22 -1.40 0.80
CA VAL A 17 -13.02 -1.89 0.10
C VAL A 17 -12.09 -2.74 0.97
N VAL A 18 -11.99 -2.44 2.26
CA VAL A 18 -10.96 -3.05 3.10
C VAL A 18 -11.43 -4.42 3.58
N PRO A 19 -10.69 -5.51 3.28
CA PRO A 19 -11.13 -6.84 3.67
C PRO A 19 -11.05 -7.04 5.18
N GLU A 20 -12.01 -7.81 5.71
CA GLU A 20 -11.96 -8.25 7.11
C GLU A 20 -10.75 -9.16 7.35
N LEU A 21 -10.06 -8.93 8.47
CA LEU A 21 -8.89 -9.71 8.89
C LEU A 21 -9.32 -11.02 9.54
N GLN A 22 -8.64 -12.11 9.20
CA GLN A 22 -8.86 -13.44 9.79
C GLN A 22 -7.65 -13.90 10.60
N ASN A 23 -7.85 -14.61 11.71
CA ASN A 23 -6.79 -15.30 12.47
C ASN A 23 -5.54 -14.44 12.72
N ASP A 24 -4.42 -14.76 12.07
CA ASP A 24 -3.10 -14.12 12.19
C ASP A 24 -2.85 -13.01 11.14
N GLU A 25 -3.90 -12.59 10.45
CA GLU A 25 -3.82 -11.61 9.37
C GLU A 25 -3.66 -10.17 9.89
N VAL A 26 -2.85 -9.40 9.17
CA VAL A 26 -2.73 -7.95 9.32
C VAL A 26 -2.75 -7.26 7.96
N LEU A 27 -3.17 -6.00 7.90
CA LEU A 27 -2.97 -5.15 6.72
C LEU A 27 -1.83 -4.18 6.97
N ILE A 28 -1.24 -3.69 5.87
CA ILE A 28 -0.14 -2.73 5.91
C ILE A 28 -0.59 -1.47 5.18
N ALA A 29 -0.56 -0.35 5.89
CA ALA A 29 -0.58 0.96 5.27
C ALA A 29 0.84 1.53 5.21
N ILE A 30 1.16 2.23 4.14
CA ILE A 30 2.44 2.90 3.93
C ILE A 30 2.20 4.36 3.57
N LEU A 31 3.06 5.22 4.07
CA LEU A 31 3.14 6.62 3.74
C LEU A 31 4.41 6.81 2.93
N CYS A 32 4.28 7.38 1.74
CA CYS A 32 5.41 7.59 0.84
C CYS A 32 5.46 9.04 0.37
N ALA A 33 6.67 9.55 0.14
CA ALA A 33 6.91 10.73 -0.68
C ALA A 33 7.26 10.30 -2.11
N ARG A 34 6.73 10.99 -3.13
CA ARG A 34 6.99 10.65 -4.54
C ARG A 34 7.39 11.88 -5.36
N ARG A 35 8.48 11.77 -6.12
CA ARG A 35 9.05 12.88 -6.90
C ARG A 35 8.15 13.33 -8.04
N LYS A 36 7.33 12.40 -8.55
CA LYS A 36 6.33 12.73 -9.57
C LYS A 36 5.26 13.71 -9.06
N TYR A 37 5.14 13.90 -7.74
CA TYR A 37 4.22 14.85 -7.13
C TYR A 37 4.85 16.20 -6.82
N SER A 38 6.15 16.20 -6.54
CA SER A 38 6.94 17.39 -6.19
C SER A 38 8.40 17.22 -6.61
N ASN A 39 8.98 18.25 -7.21
CA ASN A 39 10.40 18.31 -7.56
C ASN A 39 11.32 18.59 -6.35
N LYS A 40 10.75 18.80 -5.15
CA LYS A 40 11.49 19.13 -3.92
C LYS A 40 12.10 17.93 -3.21
N ILE A 41 11.81 16.70 -3.66
CA ILE A 41 12.37 15.48 -3.07
C ILE A 41 13.42 14.85 -3.99
N SER A 42 14.47 14.30 -3.38
CA SER A 42 15.67 13.81 -4.07
C SER A 42 15.49 12.40 -4.65
N ARG A 43 14.69 11.56 -4.00
CA ARG A 43 14.38 10.18 -4.43
C ARG A 43 13.11 10.13 -5.25
N SER A 44 13.05 9.22 -6.23
CA SER A 44 11.83 8.97 -7.01
C SER A 44 10.65 8.60 -6.12
N GLU A 45 10.91 7.78 -5.11
CA GLU A 45 9.97 7.35 -4.08
C GLU A 45 10.73 7.06 -2.79
N GLU A 46 10.16 7.47 -1.66
CA GLU A 46 10.69 7.21 -0.33
C GLU A 46 9.55 6.83 0.63
N MET A 47 9.67 5.68 1.28
CA MET A 47 8.73 5.28 2.33
C MET A 47 9.07 6.06 3.61
N LEU A 48 8.15 6.91 4.04
CA LEU A 48 8.30 7.78 5.21
C LEU A 48 7.93 7.04 6.49
N ASP A 49 6.79 6.34 6.46
CA ASP A 49 6.30 5.59 7.61
C ASP A 49 5.36 4.46 7.19
N LYS A 50 5.03 3.59 8.13
CA LYS A 50 4.25 2.37 7.94
C LYS A 50 3.37 2.10 9.15
N CYS A 51 2.14 1.65 8.90
CA CYS A 51 1.18 1.27 9.93
C CYS A 51 0.69 -0.16 9.71
N ILE A 52 0.66 -0.96 10.78
CA ILE A 52 0.08 -2.30 10.77
C ILE A 52 -1.33 -2.24 11.37
N LEU A 53 -2.32 -2.63 10.57
CA LEU A 53 -3.72 -2.76 10.99
C LEU A 53 -3.99 -4.21 11.39
N LYS A 54 -4.49 -4.42 12.61
CA LYS A 54 -4.54 -5.74 13.26
C LYS A 54 -5.68 -5.93 14.25
N GLY A 55 -6.66 -5.03 14.26
CA GLY A 55 -7.78 -5.08 15.20
C GLY A 55 -9.13 -4.98 14.50
N SER A 56 -10.15 -4.66 15.29
CA SER A 56 -11.48 -4.33 14.75
C SER A 56 -11.40 -3.18 13.75
N LYS A 57 -12.41 -3.09 12.88
CA LYS A 57 -12.60 -1.97 11.95
C LYS A 57 -12.39 -0.62 12.65
N GLU A 58 -13.11 -0.38 13.74
CA GLU A 58 -13.07 0.90 14.46
C GLU A 58 -11.66 1.22 14.99
N ALA A 59 -10.96 0.21 15.53
CA ALA A 59 -9.58 0.37 15.99
C ALA A 59 -8.62 0.66 14.83
N ASN A 60 -8.81 0.02 13.68
CA ASN A 60 -7.97 0.22 12.51
C ASN A 60 -8.20 1.59 11.86
N ILE A 61 -9.44 2.06 11.77
CA ILE A 61 -9.76 3.41 11.31
C ILE A 61 -9.10 4.45 12.22
N ARG A 62 -9.22 4.30 13.56
CA ARG A 62 -8.51 5.18 14.51
C ARG A 62 -6.99 5.18 14.29
N ARG A 63 -6.39 4.01 14.05
CA ARG A 63 -4.96 3.88 13.75
C ARG A 63 -4.59 4.58 12.44
N LEU A 64 -5.37 4.39 11.37
CA LEU A 64 -5.17 5.07 10.09
C LEU A 64 -5.25 6.58 10.25
N VAL A 65 -6.29 7.10 10.91
CA VAL A 65 -6.42 8.55 11.14
C VAL A 65 -5.22 9.08 11.92
N LYS A 66 -4.74 8.36 12.95
CA LYS A 66 -3.55 8.77 13.70
C LYS A 66 -2.29 8.74 12.83
N PHE A 67 -2.11 7.68 12.04
CA PHE A 67 -1.00 7.49 11.12
C PHE A 67 -0.93 8.58 10.03
N LEU A 68 -2.09 9.09 9.61
CA LEU A 68 -2.21 10.09 8.55
C LEU A 68 -2.20 11.54 9.06
N ARG A 69 -2.04 11.75 10.38
CA ARG A 69 -1.78 13.06 10.97
C ARG A 69 -0.30 13.37 10.80
N VAL A 70 0.02 13.98 9.67
CA VAL A 70 1.37 14.40 9.31
C VAL A 70 1.41 15.91 9.20
N GLU A 71 2.36 16.52 9.89
CA GLU A 71 2.65 17.95 9.82
C GLU A 71 3.87 18.21 8.94
N GLU A 72 3.95 19.42 8.40
CA GLU A 72 5.11 19.84 7.63
C GLU A 72 6.34 19.86 8.55
N GLY A 73 7.42 19.21 8.13
CA GLY A 73 8.63 19.03 8.94
C GLY A 73 8.70 17.73 9.73
N ASP A 74 7.63 16.92 9.80
CA ASP A 74 7.67 15.59 10.44
C ASP A 74 8.65 14.64 9.76
N TYR A 75 8.87 14.83 8.45
CA TYR A 75 9.79 14.05 7.64
C TYR A 75 10.78 14.96 6.91
N ILE A 76 12.05 14.55 6.89
CA ILE A 76 13.15 15.27 6.25
C ILE A 76 13.73 14.40 5.14
N ASP A 77 14.01 15.00 3.97
CA ASP A 77 14.74 14.32 2.91
C ASP A 77 16.21 14.20 3.33
N PHE A 78 16.69 12.96 3.49
CA PHE A 78 18.01 12.70 4.03
C PHE A 78 19.18 13.23 3.17
N LYS A 79 18.95 13.53 1.88
CA LYS A 79 19.99 14.09 1.00
C LYS A 79 20.02 15.62 1.07
N THR A 80 18.86 16.26 1.07
CA THR A 80 18.79 17.73 1.03
C THR A 80 18.78 18.34 2.43
N GLY A 81 18.35 17.59 3.45
CA GLY A 81 18.13 18.12 4.80
C GLY A 81 16.86 18.96 4.92
N GLU A 82 16.09 19.11 3.84
CA GLU A 82 14.89 19.93 3.80
C GLU A 82 13.64 19.13 4.19
N PRO A 83 12.62 19.79 4.77
CA PRO A 83 11.31 19.19 5.01
C PRO A 83 10.71 18.59 3.74
N ILE A 84 10.20 17.36 3.86
CA ILE A 84 9.41 16.74 2.80
C ILE A 84 8.03 17.39 2.82
N PRO A 85 7.61 18.02 1.72
CA PRO A 85 6.35 18.76 1.70
C PRO A 85 5.15 17.80 1.62
N LEU A 86 4.01 18.21 2.20
CA LEU A 86 2.79 17.40 2.19
C LEU A 86 2.28 17.13 0.76
N GLU A 87 2.48 18.08 -0.18
CA GLU A 87 2.13 17.87 -1.59
C GLU A 87 3.01 16.84 -2.31
N ALA A 88 4.06 16.31 -1.68
CA ALA A 88 4.81 15.16 -2.19
C ALA A 88 4.30 13.82 -1.66
N MET A 89 3.43 13.82 -0.64
CA MET A 89 3.06 12.62 0.11
C MET A 89 1.83 11.93 -0.46
N ALA A 90 1.78 10.61 -0.27
CA ALA A 90 0.63 9.78 -0.56
C ALA A 90 0.62 8.58 0.40
N ALA A 91 -0.58 8.22 0.86
CA ALA A 91 -0.78 7.04 1.68
C ALA A 91 -1.49 5.93 0.91
N TYR A 92 -0.98 4.71 1.07
CA TYR A 92 -1.49 3.52 0.42
C TYR A 92 -1.84 2.47 1.46
N LEU A 93 -2.86 1.66 1.17
CA LEU A 93 -3.19 0.46 1.92
C LEU A 93 -3.05 -0.76 1.00
N ASP A 94 -2.34 -1.77 1.46
CA ASP A 94 -2.28 -3.06 0.78
C ASP A 94 -3.53 -3.88 1.14
N LEU A 95 -4.38 -4.15 0.16
CA LEU A 95 -5.60 -4.92 0.32
C LEU A 95 -5.36 -6.43 0.42
N TYR A 96 -4.11 -6.91 0.31
CA TYR A 96 -3.77 -8.30 0.60
C TYR A 96 -3.42 -8.47 2.07
N PRO A 97 -4.26 -9.17 2.86
CA PRO A 97 -3.93 -9.49 4.24
C PRO A 97 -2.63 -10.29 4.32
N LYS A 98 -1.77 -9.95 5.26
CA LYS A 98 -0.47 -10.58 5.53
C LYS A 98 -0.59 -11.54 6.69
N SER A 99 -0.09 -12.76 6.53
CA SER A 99 -0.04 -13.76 7.59
C SER A 99 1.23 -13.57 8.42
N CYS A 100 1.05 -13.27 9.71
CA CYS A 100 2.17 -13.20 10.64
C CYS A 100 2.81 -14.58 10.85
N LEU A 101 2.02 -15.67 10.84
CA LEU A 101 2.53 -17.03 10.99
C LEU A 101 3.44 -17.44 9.83
N LYS A 102 3.11 -17.04 8.59
CA LYS A 102 4.00 -17.27 7.43
C LYS A 102 5.26 -16.40 7.48
N ALA A 103 5.17 -15.19 8.05
CA ALA A 103 6.28 -14.25 8.10
C ALA A 103 7.38 -14.64 9.10
N VAL A 104 7.00 -15.21 10.25
CA VAL A 104 7.93 -15.54 11.33
C VAL A 104 9.05 -16.48 10.87
N PRO A 105 8.79 -17.63 10.21
CA PRO A 105 9.88 -18.51 9.74
C PRO A 105 10.88 -17.82 8.82
N THR A 106 10.41 -16.98 7.88
CA THR A 106 11.27 -16.24 6.96
C THR A 106 12.14 -15.22 7.69
N TRP A 107 11.58 -14.50 8.65
CA TRP A 107 12.31 -13.58 9.49
C TRP A 107 13.33 -14.30 10.39
N SER A 108 12.90 -15.34 11.11
CA SER A 108 13.76 -16.12 12.02
C SER A 108 14.96 -16.71 11.29
N LYS A 109 14.76 -17.28 10.08
CA LYS A 109 15.87 -17.79 9.25
C LYS A 109 16.89 -16.70 8.96
N THR A 110 16.44 -15.48 8.66
CA THR A 110 17.34 -14.35 8.36
C THR A 110 18.15 -13.95 9.60
N VAL A 111 17.50 -13.85 10.76
CA VAL A 111 18.18 -13.48 12.01
C VAL A 111 19.16 -14.56 12.45
N LEU A 112 18.78 -15.84 12.35
CA LEU A 112 19.67 -16.96 12.66
C LEU A 112 20.89 -16.98 11.74
N GLN A 113 20.72 -16.67 10.46
CA GLN A 113 21.85 -16.52 9.54
C GLN A 113 22.79 -15.41 10.00
N TRP A 114 22.27 -14.23 10.35
CA TRP A 114 23.08 -13.13 10.86
C TRP A 114 23.82 -13.49 12.14
N MET A 115 23.18 -14.24 13.04
CA MET A 115 23.83 -14.73 14.26
C MET A 115 24.99 -15.67 13.93
N ASN A 116 24.78 -16.62 13.01
CA ASN A 116 25.83 -17.52 12.57
C ASN A 116 26.98 -16.76 11.91
N ASP A 117 26.68 -15.82 10.99
CA ASP A 117 27.68 -15.00 10.31
C ASP A 117 28.50 -14.19 11.32
N ALA A 118 27.87 -13.61 12.35
CA ALA A 118 28.56 -12.87 13.40
C ALA A 118 29.48 -13.73 14.28
N ILE A 119 29.18 -15.03 14.41
CA ILE A 119 30.01 -15.97 15.19
C ILE A 119 31.22 -16.42 14.37
N VAL A 120 31.05 -16.71 13.08
CA VAL A 120 32.09 -17.31 12.24
C VAL A 120 32.94 -16.29 11.49
N ASN A 121 32.44 -15.07 11.26
CA ASN A 121 33.14 -14.01 10.54
C ASN A 121 33.51 -12.86 11.51
N PRO A 122 34.80 -12.68 11.84
CA PRO A 122 35.24 -11.62 12.74
C PRO A 122 35.00 -10.21 12.18
N ASP A 123 34.84 -10.06 10.87
CA ASP A 123 34.58 -8.77 10.20
C ASP A 123 33.08 -8.47 10.02
N PHE A 124 32.19 -9.28 10.62
CA PHE A 124 30.76 -9.07 10.49
C PHE A 124 30.30 -7.75 11.12
N GLU A 125 29.59 -6.92 10.34
CA GLU A 125 29.05 -5.66 10.85
C GLU A 125 27.86 -5.88 11.80
N LEU A 126 28.13 -5.86 13.11
CA LEU A 126 27.10 -5.98 14.15
C LEU A 126 25.98 -4.93 14.06
N ARG A 127 26.23 -3.78 13.42
CA ARG A 127 25.21 -2.76 13.14
C ARG A 127 24.06 -3.32 12.28
N THR A 128 24.26 -4.42 11.56
CA THR A 128 23.22 -5.13 10.81
C THR A 128 22.01 -5.50 11.68
N PHE A 129 22.24 -5.89 12.94
CA PHE A 129 21.15 -6.24 13.87
C PHE A 129 20.23 -5.07 14.21
N ARG A 130 20.68 -3.81 14.01
CA ARG A 130 19.80 -2.63 14.17
C ARG A 130 18.66 -2.58 13.15
N LYS A 131 18.70 -3.42 12.10
CA LYS A 131 17.69 -3.51 11.03
C LYS A 131 16.67 -4.63 11.27
N ILE A 132 16.61 -5.21 12.46
CA ILE A 132 15.77 -6.40 12.76
C ILE A 132 14.28 -6.13 12.57
N ASP A 133 13.83 -4.93 12.95
CA ASP A 133 12.46 -4.44 12.81
C ASP A 133 12.08 -4.29 11.33
N THR A 134 13.00 -3.73 10.53
CA THR A 134 12.85 -3.56 9.09
C THR A 134 12.76 -4.91 8.39
N LYS A 135 13.56 -5.89 8.84
CA LYS A 135 13.46 -7.27 8.33
C LYS A 135 12.16 -7.95 8.73
N LEU A 136 11.71 -7.78 9.97
CA LEU A 136 10.43 -8.33 10.41
C LEU A 136 9.28 -7.78 9.56
N PHE A 137 9.23 -6.45 9.40
CA PHE A 137 8.24 -5.80 8.55
C PHE A 137 8.32 -6.30 7.10
N SER A 138 9.52 -6.39 6.52
CA SER A 138 9.70 -6.89 5.15
C SER A 138 9.20 -8.34 5.00
N SER A 139 9.39 -9.19 6.01
CA SER A 139 8.89 -10.56 6.01
C SER A 139 7.36 -10.60 6.09
N ILE A 140 6.74 -9.72 6.88
CA ILE A 140 5.27 -9.59 6.95
C ILE A 140 4.74 -9.11 5.59
N ALA A 141 5.32 -8.05 5.02
CA ALA A 141 4.87 -7.47 3.75
C ALA A 141 4.88 -8.46 2.57
N LYS A 142 5.79 -9.44 2.59
CA LYS A 142 5.89 -10.49 1.56
C LYS A 142 4.99 -11.71 1.81
N SER A 143 4.46 -11.84 3.01
CA SER A 143 3.73 -13.04 3.46
C SER A 143 2.23 -12.91 3.23
N ASN A 144 1.78 -12.86 1.98
CA ASN A 144 0.35 -12.81 1.66
C ASN A 144 -0.38 -14.05 2.24
N SER A 145 -1.44 -13.81 3.02
CA SER A 145 -2.34 -14.85 3.48
C SER A 145 -3.26 -15.28 2.33
N ARG A 146 -3.97 -14.30 1.76
CA ARG A 146 -4.96 -14.43 0.70
C ARG A 146 -4.96 -13.19 -0.20
N LYS A 147 -5.64 -13.27 -1.35
CA LYS A 147 -5.71 -12.19 -2.35
C LYS A 147 -7.17 -11.83 -2.65
N PRO A 148 -7.84 -11.09 -1.75
CA PRO A 148 -9.28 -10.84 -1.84
C PRO A 148 -9.68 -9.79 -2.89
N ALA A 149 -8.72 -9.21 -3.60
CA ALA A 149 -8.98 -8.22 -4.63
C ALA A 149 -7.97 -8.28 -5.79
N ARG A 150 -8.23 -7.51 -6.83
CA ARG A 150 -7.29 -7.08 -7.86
C ARG A 150 -7.48 -5.61 -8.12
N ILE A 151 -6.37 -4.92 -8.35
CA ILE A 151 -6.37 -3.52 -8.78
C ILE A 151 -5.84 -3.44 -10.19
N VAL A 152 -6.57 -2.69 -11.00
CA VAL A 152 -6.11 -2.16 -12.27
C VAL A 152 -5.83 -0.67 -12.06
N ASP A 153 -4.56 -0.28 -12.17
CA ASP A 153 -4.13 1.12 -12.11
C ASP A 153 -4.13 1.69 -13.53
N ILE A 154 -4.86 2.78 -13.73
CA ILE A 154 -5.01 3.48 -15.01
C ILE A 154 -4.39 4.86 -14.83
N ASP A 155 -3.27 5.12 -15.53
CA ASP A 155 -2.60 6.44 -15.52
C ASP A 155 -3.16 7.34 -16.64
N ASP A 156 -4.49 7.43 -16.73
CA ASP A 156 -5.26 8.30 -17.63
C ASP A 156 -6.47 8.87 -16.87
N GLN A 157 -6.76 10.16 -17.07
CA GLN A 157 -7.90 10.85 -16.48
C GLN A 157 -9.22 10.56 -17.21
N ASN A 158 -9.17 10.01 -18.42
CA ASN A 158 -10.35 9.65 -19.21
C ASN A 158 -10.68 8.15 -19.06
N LEU A 159 -11.49 7.83 -18.04
CA LEU A 159 -11.92 6.47 -17.74
C LEU A 159 -12.77 5.84 -18.85
N ASP A 160 -13.50 6.64 -19.63
CA ASP A 160 -14.44 6.16 -20.64
C ASP A 160 -13.73 5.38 -21.76
N LYS A 161 -12.42 5.59 -21.98
CA LYS A 161 -11.62 4.81 -22.93
C LYS A 161 -11.47 3.34 -22.56
N TYR A 162 -11.76 2.97 -21.32
CA TYR A 162 -11.51 1.65 -20.76
C TYR A 162 -12.81 0.86 -20.54
N TYR A 163 -13.88 1.21 -21.27
CA TYR A 163 -15.20 0.57 -21.17
C TYR A 163 -15.18 -0.94 -21.46
N GLU A 164 -14.16 -1.44 -22.15
CA GLU A 164 -14.00 -2.86 -22.47
C GLU A 164 -13.62 -3.70 -21.24
N LEU A 165 -12.95 -3.08 -20.25
CA LEU A 165 -12.62 -3.74 -18.99
C LEU A 165 -13.90 -4.20 -18.29
N PRO A 166 -13.88 -5.35 -17.58
CA PRO A 166 -15.01 -5.75 -16.76
C PRO A 166 -15.40 -4.63 -15.78
N LYS A 167 -16.67 -4.57 -15.41
CA LYS A 167 -17.18 -3.60 -14.43
C LYS A 167 -16.47 -3.82 -13.08
N PRO A 168 -15.77 -2.82 -12.52
CA PRO A 168 -15.16 -2.94 -11.20
C PRO A 168 -16.20 -2.84 -10.09
N ASP A 169 -15.87 -3.41 -8.94
CA ASP A 169 -16.69 -3.31 -7.72
C ASP A 169 -16.54 -1.94 -7.04
N TRP A 170 -15.39 -1.29 -7.23
CA TRP A 170 -15.09 0.04 -6.69
C TRP A 170 -14.11 0.78 -7.59
N ILE A 171 -14.27 2.10 -7.68
CA ILE A 171 -13.36 3.01 -8.38
C ILE A 171 -12.78 4.00 -7.39
N THR A 172 -11.47 4.18 -7.42
CA THR A 172 -10.79 5.28 -6.71
C THR A 172 -10.17 6.22 -7.73
N LYS A 173 -10.57 7.50 -7.72
CA LYS A 173 -9.90 8.55 -8.48
C LYS A 173 -8.63 8.98 -7.76
N THR A 174 -7.51 8.86 -8.46
CA THR A 174 -6.17 9.23 -8.00
C THR A 174 -5.75 10.56 -8.64
N ARG A 175 -4.59 11.09 -8.25
CA ARG A 175 -3.99 12.27 -8.90
C ARG A 175 -3.64 12.00 -10.38
N GLY A 176 -3.24 10.77 -10.71
CA GLY A 176 -2.79 10.37 -12.06
C GLY A 176 -3.91 9.83 -12.95
N GLY A 177 -4.87 9.12 -12.36
CA GLY A 177 -6.01 8.54 -13.07
C GLY A 177 -6.93 7.78 -12.11
N TYR A 178 -7.00 6.44 -12.23
CA TYR A 178 -7.95 5.63 -11.47
C TYR A 178 -7.37 4.29 -11.01
N HIS A 179 -7.74 3.86 -9.80
CA HIS A 179 -7.67 2.46 -9.42
C HIS A 179 -9.05 1.81 -9.57
N LEU A 180 -9.15 0.79 -10.41
CA LEU A 180 -10.33 -0.05 -10.52
C LEU A 180 -10.13 -1.30 -9.68
N ILE A 181 -10.98 -1.50 -8.69
CA ILE A 181 -10.87 -2.57 -7.70
C ILE A 181 -11.90 -3.65 -8.01
N TYR A 182 -11.44 -4.89 -8.12
CA TYR A 182 -12.24 -6.08 -8.38
C TYR A 182 -12.12 -7.05 -7.22
N PHE A 183 -13.21 -7.40 -6.55
CA PHE A 183 -13.19 -8.33 -5.43
C PHE A 183 -13.12 -9.78 -5.92
N THR A 184 -12.18 -10.50 -5.32
CA THR A 184 -11.88 -11.89 -5.66
C THR A 184 -11.89 -12.73 -4.38
N PRO A 185 -13.07 -12.97 -3.78
CA PRO A 185 -13.19 -13.61 -2.46
C PRO A 185 -12.71 -15.07 -2.45
N THR A 186 -12.63 -15.70 -3.63
CA THR A 186 -12.17 -17.09 -3.79
C THR A 186 -11.06 -17.18 -4.82
N LYS A 187 -10.21 -18.22 -4.71
CA LYS A 187 -9.17 -18.52 -5.70
C LYS A 187 -9.72 -18.76 -7.11
N LYS A 188 -10.95 -19.28 -7.23
CA LYS A 188 -11.61 -19.48 -8.53
C LYS A 188 -11.94 -18.13 -9.17
N LYS A 189 -12.60 -17.25 -8.41
CA LYS A 189 -12.95 -15.90 -8.89
C LYS A 189 -11.70 -15.07 -9.20
N GLU A 190 -10.65 -15.21 -8.40
CA GLU A 190 -9.35 -14.59 -8.63
C GLU A 190 -8.78 -14.95 -10.01
N ARG A 191 -8.81 -16.23 -10.39
CA ARG A 191 -8.33 -16.71 -11.69
C ARG A 191 -9.20 -16.20 -12.84
N GLU A 192 -10.51 -16.23 -12.69
CA GLU A 192 -11.47 -15.75 -13.70
C GLU A 192 -11.26 -14.25 -13.99
N VAL A 193 -11.28 -13.42 -12.95
CA VAL A 193 -11.07 -11.96 -13.07
C VAL A 193 -9.68 -11.67 -13.62
N SER A 194 -8.64 -12.35 -13.13
CA SER A 194 -7.27 -12.15 -13.61
C SER A 194 -7.13 -12.45 -15.10
N LYS A 195 -7.76 -13.53 -15.58
CA LYS A 195 -7.73 -13.92 -16.99
C LYS A 195 -8.44 -12.88 -17.85
N GLU A 196 -9.66 -12.49 -17.47
CA GLU A 196 -10.44 -11.51 -18.21
C GLU A 196 -9.73 -10.15 -18.26
N LEU A 197 -9.18 -9.68 -17.14
CA LEU A 197 -8.40 -8.44 -17.08
C LEU A 197 -7.18 -8.49 -17.98
N TYR A 198 -6.42 -9.59 -17.96
CA TYR A 198 -5.23 -9.73 -18.80
C TYR A 198 -5.60 -9.71 -20.30
N GLU A 199 -6.64 -10.44 -20.69
CA GLU A 199 -7.08 -10.49 -22.09
C GLU A 199 -7.53 -9.13 -22.61
N LYS A 200 -8.24 -8.34 -21.78
CA LYS A 200 -8.79 -7.04 -22.17
C LYS A 200 -7.83 -5.86 -22.01
N SER A 201 -6.82 -5.97 -21.15
CA SER A 201 -5.86 -4.88 -20.90
C SER A 201 -4.63 -4.91 -21.80
N LYS A 202 -4.40 -6.02 -22.52
CA LYS A 202 -3.15 -6.26 -23.26
C LYS A 202 -2.75 -5.14 -24.22
N ASP A 203 -3.74 -4.50 -24.84
CA ASP A 203 -3.54 -3.45 -25.84
C ASP A 203 -3.83 -2.04 -25.29
N LEU A 204 -4.11 -1.93 -23.99
CA LEU A 204 -4.39 -0.68 -23.29
C LEU A 204 -3.11 -0.18 -22.61
N GLY A 205 -2.26 0.56 -23.35
CA GLY A 205 -0.89 0.91 -22.94
C GLY A 205 -0.71 1.75 -21.66
N LEU A 206 -1.80 2.20 -21.01
CA LEU A 206 -1.78 2.96 -19.74
C LEU A 206 -2.44 2.19 -18.58
N VAL A 207 -2.51 0.86 -18.70
CA VAL A 207 -3.15 -0.02 -17.74
C VAL A 207 -2.12 -0.93 -17.09
N GLU A 208 -2.01 -0.89 -15.77
CA GLU A 208 -1.19 -1.79 -14.98
C GLU A 208 -2.05 -2.67 -14.07
N ILE A 209 -1.91 -4.00 -14.16
CA ILE A 209 -2.56 -4.92 -13.23
C ILE A 209 -1.61 -5.21 -12.07
N GLN A 210 -2.05 -4.96 -10.83
CA GLN A 210 -1.25 -5.24 -9.64
C GLN A 210 -1.33 -6.73 -9.22
N TRP A 211 -0.27 -7.50 -9.52
CA TRP A 211 -0.24 -8.96 -9.33
C TRP A 211 0.24 -9.44 -7.95
N HIS A 212 1.25 -8.76 -7.40
CA HIS A 212 2.00 -9.21 -6.22
C HIS A 212 1.58 -8.50 -4.94
N GLN A 213 1.25 -7.21 -5.05
CA GLN A 213 0.69 -6.36 -4.02
C GLN A 213 -0.62 -5.78 -4.54
N CYS A 214 -1.45 -5.26 -3.64
CA CYS A 214 -2.72 -4.65 -4.00
C CYS A 214 -2.84 -3.30 -3.29
N LEU A 215 -1.90 -2.40 -3.62
CA LEU A 215 -1.78 -1.08 -3.02
C LEU A 215 -2.78 -0.15 -3.68
N THR A 216 -3.77 0.29 -2.91
CA THR A 216 -4.64 1.39 -3.30
C THR A 216 -4.36 2.64 -2.48
N VAL A 217 -4.53 3.81 -3.09
CA VAL A 217 -4.52 5.07 -2.35
C VAL A 217 -5.68 5.07 -1.36
N ILE A 218 -5.45 5.61 -0.17
CA ILE A 218 -6.49 5.72 0.86
C ILE A 218 -7.47 6.85 0.48
N VAL A 219 -8.73 6.51 0.28
CA VAL A 219 -9.79 7.49 -0.03
C VAL A 219 -10.09 8.36 1.20
N GLY A 220 -10.48 9.63 0.97
CA GLY A 220 -10.62 10.63 2.04
C GLY A 220 -9.28 11.26 2.46
N THR A 221 -8.20 10.97 1.72
CA THR A 221 -6.87 11.56 1.91
C THR A 221 -6.38 12.37 0.70
N LEU A 222 -5.29 13.09 0.86
CA LEU A 222 -4.59 13.76 -0.23
C LEU A 222 -3.53 12.84 -0.84
N GLN A 223 -3.45 12.84 -2.17
CA GLN A 223 -2.36 12.24 -2.94
C GLN A 223 -1.64 13.34 -3.71
N GLY A 224 -0.46 13.70 -3.22
CA GLY A 224 0.32 14.78 -3.78
C GLY A 224 -0.47 16.10 -3.84
N GLY A 225 -1.17 16.43 -2.75
CA GLY A 225 -2.02 17.63 -2.65
C GLY A 225 -3.40 17.54 -3.32
N VAL A 226 -3.73 16.43 -3.99
CA VAL A 226 -5.04 16.26 -4.67
C VAL A 226 -5.95 15.35 -3.85
N GLU A 227 -7.21 15.73 -3.71
CA GLU A 227 -8.24 14.94 -3.03
C GLU A 227 -8.46 13.58 -3.71
N VAL A 228 -8.34 12.50 -2.94
CA VAL A 228 -8.63 11.14 -3.37
C VAL A 228 -10.10 10.83 -3.07
N LYS A 229 -10.85 10.46 -4.09
CA LYS A 229 -12.28 10.14 -4.02
C LYS A 229 -12.52 8.73 -4.52
N GLY A 230 -13.61 8.10 -4.10
CA GLY A 230 -14.00 6.81 -4.64
C GLY A 230 -15.50 6.56 -4.55
N TRP A 231 -15.98 5.63 -5.35
CA TRP A 231 -17.39 5.30 -5.45
C TRP A 231 -17.59 3.86 -5.97
N LYS A 232 -18.78 3.32 -5.72
CA LYS A 232 -19.27 2.08 -6.34
C LYS A 232 -19.91 2.41 -7.69
N LEU A 233 -19.83 1.48 -8.64
CA LEU A 233 -20.61 1.50 -9.87
C LEU A 233 -21.87 0.64 -9.78
#